data_AF-A0A520EU85-F1
#
_entry.id   AF-A0A520EU85-F1
#
_cell.length_a   1.000
_cell.length_b   1.000
_cell.length_c   1.000
_cell.angle_alpha   90.00
_cell.angle_beta   90.00
_cell.angle_gamma   90.00
#
_symmetry.space_group_name_H-M   'P 1'
#
loop_
_entity.id
_entity.type
_entity.pdbx_description
1 polymer ?
#
loop_
_entity_poly.entity_id
_entity_poly.type
_entity_poly.pdbx_seq_one_letter_code
_entity_poly.pdbx_strand_id
1 'polypeptide(L)'
;MNNDRSALSAFLRDRRDRITPAEAGVPIYPGARRVPGLRREELAALAGVSPDYYSKLEQGRQANVSPEVLRAIARALKLDRVESAHLLDLASPAVPVGSAPERPDPGLLQVMRALDHVPVLLLGRSGTILASNALVRAVLSLQSSAGDSL
;
A
#
# COMPACT_ATOMS: atom_id res chain seq x y z
N MET A 1 -13.04 9.71 -4.77
CA MET A 1 -12.66 9.21 -6.10
C MET A 1 -11.33 8.47 -5.95
N ASN A 2 -11.28 7.20 -6.37
CA ASN A 2 -10.10 6.31 -6.27
C ASN A 2 -9.02 6.63 -7.32
N ASN A 3 -8.75 7.92 -7.55
CA ASN A 3 -7.93 8.39 -8.67
C ASN A 3 -6.52 7.75 -8.65
N ASP A 4 -5.96 7.61 -7.45
CA ASP A 4 -4.61 7.09 -7.23
C ASP A 4 -4.51 5.59 -7.58
N ARG A 5 -5.57 4.80 -7.33
CA ARG A 5 -5.58 3.37 -7.68
C ARG A 5 -5.65 3.14 -9.19
N SER A 6 -6.44 3.95 -9.89
CA SER A 6 -6.53 3.90 -11.35
C SER A 6 -5.22 4.39 -11.98
N ALA A 7 -4.63 5.45 -11.43
CA ALA A 7 -3.34 5.97 -11.88
C ALA A 7 -2.20 4.98 -11.64
N LEU A 8 -2.15 4.32 -10.48
CA LEU A 8 -1.18 3.27 -10.18
C LEU A 8 -1.31 2.08 -11.14
N SER A 9 -2.54 1.60 -11.36
CA SER A 9 -2.85 0.54 -12.31
C SER A 9 -2.35 0.88 -13.73
N ALA A 10 -2.68 2.10 -14.21
CA ALA A 10 -2.26 2.58 -15.52
C ALA A 10 -0.73 2.72 -15.62
N PHE A 11 -0.09 3.27 -14.60
CA PHE A 11 1.37 3.43 -14.54
C PHE A 11 2.09 2.09 -14.61
N LEU A 12 1.68 1.11 -13.81
CA LEU A 12 2.29 -0.23 -13.82
C LEU A 12 2.13 -0.90 -15.18
N ARG A 13 0.95 -0.78 -15.80
CA ARG A 13 0.70 -1.34 -17.12
C ARG A 13 1.57 -0.69 -18.20
N ASP A 14 1.65 0.63 -18.24
CA ASP A 14 2.50 1.39 -19.19
C ASP A 14 3.98 1.00 -19.04
N ARG A 15 4.50 0.95 -17.82
CA ARG A 15 5.90 0.58 -17.57
C ARG A 15 6.20 -0.87 -17.94
N ARG A 16 5.31 -1.81 -17.62
CA ARG A 16 5.44 -3.22 -17.98
C ARG A 16 5.43 -3.44 -19.49
N ASP A 17 4.58 -2.71 -20.21
CA ASP A 17 4.45 -2.84 -21.67
C ASP A 17 5.65 -2.21 -22.42
N ARG A 18 6.38 -1.26 -21.80
CA ARG A 18 7.58 -0.62 -22.36
C ARG A 18 8.87 -1.41 -22.19
N ILE A 19 9.10 -2.02 -21.03
CA ILE A 19 10.33 -2.78 -20.79
C ILE A 19 10.30 -4.12 -21.51
N THR A 20 11.35 -4.41 -22.28
CA THR A 20 11.49 -5.68 -22.97
C THR A 20 11.98 -6.78 -22.04
N PRO A 21 11.68 -8.06 -22.32
CA PRO A 21 12.23 -9.18 -21.56
C PRO A 21 13.76 -9.19 -21.51
N ALA A 22 14.40 -8.84 -22.62
CA ALA A 22 15.86 -8.76 -22.72
C ALA A 22 16.43 -7.69 -21.78
N GLU A 23 15.84 -6.49 -21.77
CA GLU A 23 16.22 -5.43 -20.84
C GLU A 23 16.01 -5.87 -19.39
N ALA A 24 14.94 -6.59 -19.08
CA ALA A 24 14.67 -7.08 -17.73
C ALA A 24 15.53 -8.27 -17.29
N GLY A 25 16.35 -8.83 -18.18
CA GLY A 25 17.17 -10.02 -17.90
C GLY A 25 16.37 -11.33 -17.88
N VAL A 26 15.20 -11.36 -18.54
CA VAL A 26 14.35 -12.54 -18.65
C VAL A 26 14.74 -13.32 -19.91
N PRO A 27 15.07 -14.63 -19.79
CA PRO A 27 15.33 -15.47 -20.95
C PRO A 27 14.13 -15.53 -21.89
N ILE A 28 14.35 -15.29 -23.18
CA ILE A 28 13.30 -15.37 -24.18
C ILE A 28 13.16 -16.85 -24.59
N TYR A 29 12.10 -17.50 -24.11
CA TYR A 29 11.77 -18.86 -24.54
C TYR A 29 11.08 -18.88 -25.90
N PRO A 30 11.38 -19.86 -26.78
CA PRO A 30 10.70 -20.01 -28.06
C PRO A 30 9.20 -20.33 -27.87
N GLY A 31 8.33 -19.55 -28.51
CA GLY A 31 6.87 -19.70 -28.45
C GLY A 31 6.13 -18.43 -28.86
N ALA A 32 4.83 -18.54 -29.14
CA ALA A 32 4.00 -17.40 -29.51
C ALA A 32 3.88 -16.39 -28.34
N ARG A 33 4.49 -15.20 -28.48
CA ARG A 33 4.41 -14.10 -27.51
C ARG A 33 3.33 -13.11 -27.96
N ARG A 34 2.34 -12.88 -27.10
CA ARG A 34 1.21 -11.99 -27.36
C ARG A 34 1.46 -10.51 -27.02
N VAL A 35 2.47 -10.21 -26.19
CA VAL A 35 2.79 -8.86 -25.74
C VAL A 35 4.27 -8.55 -25.97
N PRO A 36 4.63 -7.38 -26.50
CA PRO A 36 6.04 -7.03 -26.77
C PRO A 36 6.85 -6.81 -25.48
N GLY A 37 6.21 -6.29 -24.42
CA GLY A 37 6.83 -6.09 -23.11
C GLY A 37 6.82 -7.34 -22.22
N LEU A 38 7.04 -7.11 -20.93
CA LEU A 38 7.01 -8.15 -19.90
C LEU A 38 5.60 -8.72 -19.69
N ARG A 39 5.51 -10.04 -19.52
CA ARG A 39 4.31 -10.70 -19.02
C ARG A 39 4.15 -10.43 -17.53
N ARG A 40 2.92 -10.49 -17.03
CA ARG A 40 2.64 -10.34 -15.59
C ARG A 40 3.40 -11.37 -14.75
N GLU A 41 3.45 -12.61 -15.22
CA GLU A 41 4.18 -13.70 -14.55
C GLU A 41 5.69 -13.46 -14.52
N GLU A 42 6.26 -12.97 -15.62
CA GLU A 42 7.69 -12.64 -15.70
C GLU A 42 8.05 -11.53 -14.71
N LEU A 43 7.25 -10.46 -14.69
CA LEU A 43 7.47 -9.37 -13.75
C LEU A 43 7.28 -9.81 -12.29
N ALA A 44 6.24 -10.59 -12.01
CA ALA A 44 5.98 -11.10 -10.66
C ALA A 44 7.17 -11.94 -10.15
N ALA A 45 7.72 -12.81 -11.01
CA ALA A 45 8.91 -13.60 -10.69
C ALA A 45 10.12 -12.70 -10.39
N LEU A 46 10.39 -11.68 -11.21
CA LEU A 46 11.48 -10.72 -10.98
C LEU A 46 11.32 -9.93 -9.67
N ALA A 47 10.09 -9.56 -9.34
CA ALA A 47 9.77 -8.81 -8.13
C ALA A 47 9.65 -9.69 -6.87
N GLY A 48 9.74 -11.02 -6.99
CA GLY A 48 9.60 -11.95 -5.88
C GLY A 48 8.19 -12.01 -5.29
N VAL A 49 7.16 -11.76 -6.10
CA VAL A 49 5.75 -11.80 -5.68
C VAL A 49 4.96 -12.83 -6.49
N SER A 50 3.77 -13.22 -6.01
CA SER A 50 2.93 -14.14 -6.78
C SER A 50 2.31 -13.43 -8.01
N PRO A 51 2.09 -14.16 -9.13
CA PRO A 51 1.43 -13.59 -10.31
C PRO A 51 0.02 -13.06 -10.03
N ASP A 52 -0.74 -13.72 -9.14
CA ASP A 52 -2.07 -13.27 -8.71
C ASP A 52 -1.98 -11.96 -7.91
N TYR A 53 -0.99 -11.84 -7.02
CA TYR A 53 -0.76 -10.60 -6.28
C TYR A 53 -0.47 -9.42 -7.22
N TYR A 54 0.47 -9.60 -8.16
CA TYR A 54 0.77 -8.56 -9.15
C TYR A 54 -0.45 -8.26 -10.06
N SER A 55 -1.21 -9.27 -10.45
CA SER A 55 -2.41 -9.08 -11.28
C SER A 55 -3.48 -8.25 -10.55
N LYS A 56 -3.70 -8.49 -9.25
CA LYS A 56 -4.63 -7.69 -8.43
C LYS A 56 -4.13 -6.25 -8.26
N LEU A 57 -2.81 -6.05 -8.16
CA LEU A 57 -2.20 -4.73 -8.10
C LEU A 57 -2.41 -3.96 -9.41
N GLU A 58 -2.12 -4.57 -10.56
CA GLU A 58 -2.33 -3.96 -11.88
C GLU A 58 -3.83 -3.72 -12.17
N GLN A 59 -4.74 -4.41 -11.49
CA GLN A 59 -6.19 -4.17 -11.58
C GLN A 59 -6.71 -3.09 -10.61
N GLY A 60 -5.85 -2.50 -9.78
CA GLY A 60 -6.25 -1.52 -8.76
C GLY A 60 -7.10 -2.11 -7.62
N ARG A 61 -7.04 -3.43 -7.41
CA ARG A 61 -7.80 -4.17 -6.39
C ARG A 61 -7.03 -4.41 -5.10
N GLN A 62 -5.77 -3.97 -5.02
CA GLN A 62 -4.97 -3.99 -3.80
C GLN A 62 -4.99 -2.61 -3.14
N ALA A 63 -5.36 -2.57 -1.85
CA ALA A 63 -5.51 -1.31 -1.12
C ALA A 63 -4.19 -0.84 -0.48
N ASN A 64 -3.39 -1.77 0.03
CA ASN A 64 -2.16 -1.48 0.77
C ASN A 64 -1.02 -2.38 0.27
N VAL A 65 -0.03 -1.79 -0.40
CA VAL A 65 1.17 -2.48 -0.85
C VAL A 65 2.34 -2.01 0.00
N SER A 66 3.16 -2.94 0.47
CA SER A 66 4.37 -2.59 1.24
C SER A 66 5.33 -1.75 0.39
N PRO A 67 5.97 -0.71 0.96
CA PRO A 67 7.05 0.02 0.29
C PRO A 67 8.17 -0.89 -0.23
N GLU A 68 8.43 -2.01 0.44
CA GLU A 68 9.43 -2.98 0.01
C GLU A 68 9.02 -3.68 -1.29
N VAL A 69 7.76 -4.08 -1.40
CA VAL A 69 7.20 -4.69 -2.62
C VAL A 69 7.20 -3.67 -3.77
N LEU A 70 6.84 -2.42 -3.51
CA LEU A 70 6.90 -1.35 -4.51
C LEU A 70 8.33 -1.12 -5.00
N ARG A 71 9.33 -1.14 -4.11
CA ARG A 71 10.75 -1.05 -4.49
C ARG A 71 11.21 -2.28 -5.29
N ALA A 72 10.73 -3.49 -4.96
CA ALA A 72 11.03 -4.68 -5.74
C ALA A 72 10.45 -4.59 -7.16
N ILE A 73 9.21 -4.12 -7.29
CA ILE A 73 8.57 -3.85 -8.58
C ILE A 73 9.33 -2.77 -9.36
N ALA A 74 9.74 -1.68 -8.72
CA ALA A 74 10.54 -0.63 -9.35
C ALA A 74 11.86 -1.17 -9.91
N ARG A 75 12.55 -2.03 -9.15
CA ARG A 75 13.77 -2.72 -9.62
C ARG A 75 13.50 -3.65 -10.79
N ALA A 76 12.43 -4.45 -10.74
CA ALA A 76 12.05 -5.37 -11.80
C ALA A 76 11.70 -4.64 -13.11
N LEU A 77 11.05 -3.47 -13.00
CA LEU A 77 10.73 -2.59 -14.13
C LEU A 77 11.90 -1.68 -14.55
N LYS A 78 13.06 -1.77 -13.88
CA LYS A 78 14.23 -0.90 -14.08
C LYS A 78 13.87 0.59 -14.09
N LEU A 79 12.96 1.00 -13.21
CA LEU A 79 12.54 2.39 -13.10
C LEU A 79 13.70 3.28 -12.66
N ASP A 80 13.74 4.48 -13.21
CA ASP A 80 14.67 5.50 -12.74
C ASP A 80 14.24 6.04 -11.36
N ARG A 81 15.03 6.99 -10.82
CA ARG A 81 14.76 7.59 -9.52
C ARG A 81 13.43 8.36 -9.46
N VAL A 82 13.07 9.06 -10.53
CA VAL A 82 11.86 9.89 -10.62
C VAL A 82 10.64 8.98 -10.73
N GLU A 83 10.70 7.98 -11.60
CA GLU A 83 9.65 6.99 -11.80
C GLU A 83 9.42 6.16 -10.53
N SER A 84 10.48 5.79 -9.82
CA SER A 84 10.40 5.07 -8.54
C SER A 84 9.73 5.92 -7.46
N ALA A 85 10.05 7.21 -7.39
CA ALA A 85 9.41 8.13 -6.46
C ALA A 85 7.93 8.29 -6.80
N HIS A 86 7.60 8.43 -8.09
CA HIS A 86 6.22 8.53 -8.55
C HIS A 86 5.41 7.25 -8.26
N LEU A 87 6.00 6.07 -8.44
CA LEU A 87 5.35 4.80 -8.08
C LEU A 87 4.96 4.76 -6.59
N LEU A 88 5.87 5.18 -5.71
CA LEU A 88 5.64 5.22 -4.26
C LEU A 88 4.57 6.25 -3.88
N ASP A 89 4.55 7.39 -4.57
CA ASP A 89 3.53 8.42 -4.40
C ASP A 89 2.14 7.93 -4.83
N LEU A 90 2.03 7.33 -6.02
CA LEU A 90 0.77 6.75 -6.52
C LEU A 90 0.21 5.62 -5.65
N ALA A 91 1.09 4.89 -4.97
CA ALA A 91 0.72 3.81 -4.07
C ALA A 91 0.58 4.27 -2.61
N SER A 92 0.86 5.54 -2.31
CA SER A 92 0.69 6.07 -0.96
C SER A 92 -0.80 6.11 -0.62
N PRO A 93 -1.18 5.68 0.60
CA PRO A 93 -2.57 5.79 1.01
C PRO A 93 -2.98 7.25 0.97
N ALA A 94 -4.05 7.55 0.22
CA ALA A 94 -4.61 8.89 0.17
C ALA A 94 -4.95 9.30 1.61
N VAL A 95 -4.15 10.20 2.19
CA VAL A 95 -4.53 10.90 3.41
C VAL A 95 -5.79 11.67 3.04
N PRO A 96 -6.95 11.42 3.65
CA PRO A 96 -8.17 12.10 3.26
C PRO A 96 -8.01 13.61 3.56
N VAL A 97 -7.62 14.39 2.56
CA VAL A 97 -7.57 15.85 2.67
C VAL A 97 -9.02 16.32 2.65
N GLY A 98 -9.59 16.54 3.84
CA GLY A 98 -10.94 17.12 3.99
C GLY A 98 -12.03 16.23 4.60
N SER A 99 -11.71 15.04 5.14
CA SER A 99 -12.65 14.44 6.11
C SER A 99 -12.51 15.18 7.42
N ALA A 100 -13.62 15.63 8.03
CA ALA A 100 -13.60 16.02 9.42
C ALA A 100 -12.91 14.91 10.24
N PRO A 101 -12.09 15.25 11.25
CA PRO A 101 -11.45 14.24 12.08
C PRO A 101 -12.50 13.27 12.60
N GLU A 102 -12.32 11.99 12.27
CA GLU A 102 -13.22 10.94 12.72
C GLU A 102 -13.16 10.91 14.25
N ARG A 103 -14.31 11.07 14.91
CA ARG A 103 -14.38 11.05 16.37
C ARG A 103 -14.82 9.66 16.82
N PRO A 104 -14.19 9.09 17.85
CA PRO A 104 -14.64 7.82 18.40
C PRO A 104 -16.05 7.97 18.97
N ASP A 105 -16.90 6.97 18.74
CA ASP A 105 -18.23 6.92 19.33
C ASP A 105 -18.13 6.97 20.86
N PRO A 106 -18.95 7.77 21.56
CA PRO A 106 -18.90 7.88 23.02
C PRO A 106 -19.11 6.54 23.75
N GLY A 107 -19.91 5.63 23.19
CA GLY A 107 -20.09 4.28 23.72
C GLY A 107 -18.82 3.44 23.60
N LEU A 108 -18.09 3.55 22.49
CA LEU A 108 -16.77 2.90 22.33
C LEU A 108 -15.73 3.46 23.30
N LEU A 109 -15.75 4.78 23.56
CA LEU A 109 -14.91 5.38 24.60
C LEU A 109 -15.25 4.81 26.00
N GLN A 110 -16.53 4.62 26.29
CA GLN A 110 -16.95 4.05 27.57
C GLN A 110 -16.50 2.59 27.72
N VAL A 111 -16.62 1.78 26.66
CA VAL A 111 -16.11 0.40 26.65
C VAL A 111 -14.59 0.38 26.84
N MET A 112 -13.85 1.25 26.13
CA MET A 112 -12.39 1.36 26.29
C MET A 112 -11.99 1.72 27.73
N ARG A 113 -12.75 2.60 28.40
CA ARG A 113 -12.52 2.94 29.81
C ARG A 113 -12.83 1.79 30.76
N ALA A 114 -13.84 0.97 30.47
CA ALA A 114 -14.17 -0.22 31.26
C ALA A 114 -13.15 -1.36 31.08
N LEU A 115 -12.48 -1.40 29.92
CA LEU A 115 -11.41 -2.34 29.58
C LEU A 115 -10.03 -1.76 29.93
N ASP A 116 -9.89 -1.19 31.13
CA ASP A 116 -8.64 -0.58 31.61
C ASP A 116 -7.52 -1.59 31.94
N HIS A 117 -7.86 -2.87 32.06
CA HIS A 117 -6.97 -3.98 32.41
C HIS A 117 -6.46 -4.77 31.18
N VAL A 118 -6.89 -4.42 29.97
CA VAL A 118 -6.38 -4.99 28.71
C VAL A 118 -5.96 -3.86 27.75
N PRO A 119 -4.92 -4.02 26.91
CA PRO A 119 -4.57 -3.01 25.91
C PRO A 119 -5.68 -2.79 24.88
N VAL A 120 -6.15 -1.55 24.69
CA VAL A 120 -7.22 -1.21 23.75
C VAL A 120 -6.84 -0.04 22.85
N LEU A 121 -7.08 -0.20 21.55
CA LEU A 121 -6.89 0.80 20.51
C LEU A 121 -8.19 0.95 19.70
N LEU A 122 -8.68 2.18 19.55
CA LEU A 122 -9.78 2.49 18.64
C LEU A 122 -9.22 3.00 17.31
N LEU A 123 -9.53 2.32 16.21
CA LEU A 123 -9.07 2.66 14.87
C LEU A 123 -10.22 3.22 14.03
N GLY A 124 -9.93 4.27 13.27
CA GLY A 124 -10.83 4.84 12.28
C GLY A 124 -10.80 4.06 10.98
N ARG A 125 -11.63 4.46 10.02
CA ARG A 125 -11.78 3.75 8.73
C ARG A 125 -10.49 3.69 7.92
N SER A 126 -9.62 4.67 8.07
CA SER A 126 -8.30 4.74 7.42
C SER A 126 -7.19 4.04 8.21
N GLY A 127 -7.51 3.40 9.34
CA GLY A 127 -6.52 2.79 10.23
C GLY A 127 -5.79 3.81 11.12
N THR A 128 -6.23 5.07 11.16
CA THR A 128 -5.72 6.08 12.10
C THR A 128 -6.20 5.79 13.52
N ILE A 129 -5.36 6.05 14.52
CA ILE A 129 -5.74 5.90 15.92
C ILE A 129 -6.69 7.04 16.31
N LEU A 130 -7.89 6.68 16.75
CA LEU A 130 -8.89 7.65 17.26
C LEU A 130 -8.79 7.83 18.77
N ALA A 131 -8.51 6.75 19.50
CA ALA A 131 -8.27 6.77 20.94
C ALA A 131 -7.45 5.55 21.38
N SER A 132 -6.81 5.65 22.53
CA SER A 132 -6.05 4.56 23.15
C SER A 132 -6.21 4.60 24.68
N ASN A 133 -6.10 3.45 25.34
CA ASN A 133 -5.95 3.41 26.79
C ASN A 133 -4.46 3.45 27.21
N ALA A 134 -4.20 3.64 28.51
CA ALA A 134 -2.83 3.78 29.01
C ALA A 134 -1.97 2.52 28.77
N LEU A 135 -2.58 1.33 28.86
CA LEU A 135 -1.88 0.06 28.68
C LEU A 135 -1.33 -0.11 27.26
N VAL A 136 -2.14 0.15 26.22
CA VAL A 136 -1.65 -0.01 24.84
C VAL A 136 -0.55 1.00 24.52
N ARG A 137 -0.61 2.21 25.10
CA ARG A 137 0.45 3.21 24.94
C ARG A 137 1.77 2.75 25.56
N ALA A 138 1.71 2.16 26.75
CA ALA A 138 2.89 1.59 27.40
C ALA A 138 3.49 0.43 26.60
N VAL A 139 2.64 -0.48 26.07
CA VAL A 139 3.10 -1.65 25.31
C VAL A 139 3.71 -1.25 23.96
N LEU A 140 3.09 -0.34 23.23
CA LEU A 140 3.51 0.04 21.88
C LEU A 140 4.44 1.27 21.84
N SER A 141 4.83 1.81 23.00
CA SER A 141 5.62 3.05 23.11
C SER A 141 5.02 4.22 22.32
N LEU A 142 3.69 4.28 22.25
CA LEU A 142 2.98 5.34 21.53
C LEU A 142 3.17 6.65 22.29
N GLN A 143 3.71 7.67 21.62
CA GLN A 143 3.81 9.01 22.19
C GLN A 143 2.40 9.54 22.50
N SER A 144 2.26 10.21 23.64
CA SER A 144 1.03 10.95 23.92
C SER A 144 0.93 12.10 22.92
N SER A 145 -0.01 12.02 21.98
CA SER A 145 -0.47 13.21 21.29
C SER A 145 -1.14 14.08 22.36
N ALA A 146 -0.44 15.11 22.83
CA ALA A 146 -0.99 16.11 23.72
C ALA A 146 -2.18 16.77 22.99
N GLY A 147 -3.40 16.38 23.38
CA GLY A 147 -4.63 16.83 22.74
C GLY A 147 -5.76 15.84 22.99
N ASP A 148 -6.29 15.87 24.21
CA ASP A 148 -7.71 15.73 24.55
C ASP A 148 -7.84 15.23 25.99
N SER A 149 -7.58 16.15 26.93
CA SER A 149 -8.25 16.11 28.23
C SER A 149 -9.71 16.50 28.01
N LEU A 150 -10.62 15.53 28.06
CA LEU A 150 -11.97 15.68 28.62
C LEU A 150 -12.38 14.37 29.32
#